data_AF-A0A523GC87-F1
#
_entry.id   AF-A0A523GC87-F1
#
_cell.length_a   1.000
_cell.length_b   1.000
_cell.length_c   1.000
_cell.angle_alpha   90.00
_cell.angle_beta   90.00
_cell.angle_gamma   90.00
#
_symmetry.space_group_name_H-M   'P 1'
#
loop_
_entity.id
_entity.type
_entity.pdbx_description
1 polymer ?
#
loop_
_entity_poly.entity_id
_entity_poly.type
_entity_poly.pdbx_seq_one_letter_code
_entity_poly.pdbx_strand_id
1 'polypeptide(L)'
;AVSGKCYLSLHTQNSSANRGACKQNCRRKYKVIDLEDGHELEIDNEYIMSPKDLCTINFLDQLVDTGISVIKLEGRGRAPEYVATVTRCYKEAVDAIENGTYTSDKVEAWMNELDKVYNRGFWGGYYLGQELGEWTDTSGSSASQKKVYLGKGVHYFPKINIAHFKIESLELSVGDRVLVTGPSTGVVETTVASLKVEDCLVESAVKGDECTFPMDHKIRSSDKLYKIVEA
;
A
#
# COMPACT_ATOMS: atom_id res chain seq x y z
N ALA A 1 7.94 -19.40 -0.02
CA ALA A 1 7.54 -18.32 -0.93
C ALA A 1 7.85 -18.72 -2.36
N VAL A 2 6.97 -18.42 -3.31
CA VAL A 2 7.19 -18.70 -4.75
C VAL A 2 7.93 -17.52 -5.37
N SER A 3 9.02 -17.78 -6.09
CA SER A 3 9.80 -16.74 -6.78
C SER A 3 9.21 -16.43 -8.14
N GLY A 4 8.87 -15.17 -8.40
CA GLY A 4 8.43 -14.67 -9.71
C GLY A 4 9.55 -14.56 -10.77
N LYS A 5 10.64 -15.32 -10.65
CA LYS A 5 11.74 -15.42 -11.64
C LYS A 5 12.26 -14.05 -12.12
N CYS A 6 12.85 -13.27 -11.22
CA CYS A 6 13.28 -11.89 -11.47
C CYS A 6 14.18 -11.67 -12.71
N TYR A 7 14.90 -12.69 -13.18
CA TYR A 7 15.74 -12.62 -14.39
C TYR A 7 14.95 -12.48 -15.69
N LEU A 8 13.65 -12.79 -15.71
CA LEU A 8 12.80 -12.67 -16.90
C LEU A 8 12.80 -11.25 -17.48
N SER A 9 12.78 -10.24 -16.60
CA SER A 9 12.82 -8.83 -16.98
C SER A 9 14.12 -8.47 -17.71
N LEU A 10 15.26 -9.05 -17.28
CA LEU A 10 16.55 -8.83 -17.94
C LEU A 10 16.56 -9.51 -19.31
N HIS A 11 16.14 -10.78 -19.37
CA HIS A 11 16.18 -11.55 -20.61
C HIS A 11 15.26 -10.98 -21.70
N THR A 12 14.05 -10.56 -21.32
CA THR A 12 13.03 -10.15 -22.31
C THR A 12 13.08 -8.67 -22.69
N GLN A 13 13.58 -7.80 -21.80
CA GLN A 13 13.50 -6.34 -21.96
C GLN A 13 14.81 -5.63 -21.61
N ASN A 14 15.91 -6.36 -21.45
CA ASN A 14 17.22 -5.83 -21.05
C ASN A 14 17.17 -4.96 -19.78
N SER A 15 16.28 -5.31 -18.84
CA SER A 15 15.94 -4.49 -17.67
C SER A 15 16.09 -5.30 -16.39
N SER A 16 17.17 -5.06 -15.64
CA SER A 16 17.52 -5.87 -14.46
C SER A 16 16.65 -5.55 -13.24
N ALA A 17 15.79 -6.50 -12.85
CA ALA A 17 14.99 -6.40 -11.63
C ALA A 17 15.84 -6.31 -10.36
N ASN A 18 17.02 -6.95 -10.33
CA ASN A 18 17.96 -6.89 -9.21
C ASN A 18 18.58 -5.50 -9.02
N ARG A 19 18.50 -4.63 -10.04
CA ARG A 19 18.95 -3.23 -10.00
C ARG A 19 17.78 -2.24 -9.89
N GLY A 20 16.60 -2.72 -9.53
CA GLY A 20 15.40 -1.88 -9.39
C GLY A 20 14.67 -1.56 -10.70
N ALA A 21 15.13 -2.07 -11.84
CA ALA A 21 14.52 -1.85 -13.15
C ALA A 21 13.53 -2.97 -13.53
N CYS A 22 12.75 -3.48 -12.58
CA CYS A 22 11.84 -4.60 -12.83
C CYS A 22 10.67 -4.19 -13.75
N LYS A 23 10.43 -4.97 -14.81
CA LYS A 23 9.31 -4.78 -15.75
C LYS A 23 8.08 -5.65 -15.45
N GLN A 24 8.12 -6.34 -14.31
CA GLN A 24 7.00 -7.06 -13.71
C GLN A 24 6.39 -8.13 -14.63
N ASN A 25 7.21 -8.82 -15.43
CA ASN A 25 6.77 -9.89 -16.33
C ASN A 25 5.95 -10.96 -15.61
N CYS A 26 6.36 -11.36 -14.41
CA CYS A 26 5.65 -12.35 -13.60
C CYS A 26 4.18 -12.00 -13.26
N ARG A 27 3.77 -10.73 -13.43
CA ARG A 27 2.40 -10.26 -13.15
C ARG A 27 1.49 -10.26 -14.39
N ARG A 28 1.96 -10.80 -15.50
CA ARG A 28 1.21 -10.86 -16.76
C ARG A 28 0.46 -12.19 -16.87
N LYS A 29 -0.50 -12.22 -17.79
CA LYS A 29 -1.14 -13.45 -18.23
C LYS A 29 -0.24 -14.18 -19.21
N TYR A 30 -0.24 -15.51 -19.13
CA TYR A 30 0.58 -16.37 -19.98
C TYR A 30 -0.26 -17.52 -20.52
N LYS A 31 -0.07 -17.81 -21.82
CA LYS A 31 -0.43 -19.09 -22.40
C LYS A 31 0.74 -20.05 -22.20
N VAL A 32 0.44 -21.29 -21.84
CA VAL A 32 1.45 -22.34 -21.68
C VAL A 32 1.33 -23.30 -22.85
N ILE A 33 2.46 -23.54 -23.52
CA ILE A 33 2.57 -24.49 -24.61
C ILE A 33 3.53 -25.56 -24.13
N ASP A 34 3.08 -26.81 -24.12
CA ASP A 34 3.95 -27.96 -23.90
C ASP A 34 4.89 -28.09 -25.12
N LEU A 35 6.19 -28.20 -24.84
CA LEU A 35 7.22 -28.26 -25.89
C LEU A 35 7.44 -29.67 -26.42
N GLU A 36 6.98 -30.71 -25.72
CA GLU A 36 7.12 -32.10 -26.16
C GLU A 36 6.09 -32.45 -27.23
N ASP A 37 4.82 -32.07 -27.02
CA ASP A 37 3.71 -32.40 -27.92
C ASP A 37 3.11 -31.19 -28.66
N GLY A 38 3.48 -29.96 -28.27
CA GLY A 38 3.03 -28.72 -28.89
C GLY A 38 1.63 -28.26 -28.45
N HIS A 39 1.00 -28.91 -27.47
CA HIS A 39 -0.34 -28.56 -27.04
C HIS A 39 -0.36 -27.27 -26.21
N GLU A 40 -1.30 -26.37 -26.52
CA GLU A 40 -1.64 -25.25 -25.65
C GLU A 40 -2.48 -25.76 -24.48
N LEU A 41 -2.02 -25.53 -23.25
CA LEU A 41 -2.73 -25.91 -22.04
C LEU A 41 -3.71 -24.82 -21.64
N GLU A 42 -4.97 -25.19 -21.47
CA GLU A 42 -5.97 -24.34 -20.83
C GLU A 42 -5.75 -24.36 -19.32
N ILE A 43 -5.21 -23.26 -18.78
CA ILE A 43 -4.94 -23.11 -17.36
C ILE A 43 -5.96 -22.13 -16.77
N ASP A 44 -6.73 -22.62 -15.81
CA ASP A 44 -7.59 -21.75 -15.00
C ASP A 44 -6.72 -20.75 -14.23
N ASN A 45 -7.09 -19.47 -14.30
CA ASN A 45 -6.28 -18.33 -13.86
C ASN A 45 -4.90 -18.21 -14.56
N GLU A 46 -4.89 -17.55 -15.72
CA GLU A 46 -3.72 -17.32 -16.61
C GLU A 46 -2.51 -16.58 -15.94
N TYR A 47 -2.62 -16.16 -14.69
CA TYR A 47 -1.58 -15.49 -13.89
C TYR A 47 -0.59 -16.46 -13.20
N ILE A 48 -0.13 -17.46 -13.95
CA ILE A 48 0.66 -18.61 -13.46
C ILE A 48 1.99 -18.28 -12.75
N MET A 49 2.52 -17.06 -12.90
CA MET A 49 3.76 -16.59 -12.26
C MET A 49 3.55 -15.48 -11.23
N SER A 50 2.29 -15.14 -10.92
CA SER A 50 1.93 -14.05 -10.03
C SER A 50 1.40 -14.61 -8.72
N PRO A 51 2.27 -14.96 -7.75
CA PRO A 51 1.81 -15.39 -6.44
C PRO A 51 1.18 -14.23 -5.66
N LYS A 52 0.24 -14.57 -4.78
CA LYS A 52 -0.26 -13.67 -3.73
C LYS A 52 0.89 -13.21 -2.82
N ASP A 53 0.68 -12.11 -2.12
CA ASP A 53 1.70 -11.54 -1.25
C ASP A 53 1.81 -12.36 0.05
N LEU A 54 3.04 -12.67 0.47
CA LEU A 54 3.30 -13.40 1.71
C LEU A 54 2.86 -12.55 2.91
N CYS A 55 1.94 -13.06 3.72
CA CYS A 55 1.51 -12.42 4.95
C CYS A 55 1.44 -13.45 6.07
N THR A 56 2.16 -13.19 7.16
CA THR A 56 2.27 -14.11 8.29
C THR A 56 1.67 -13.53 9.57
N ILE A 57 1.01 -12.37 9.49
CA ILE A 57 0.45 -11.69 10.66
C ILE A 57 -0.63 -12.50 11.37
N ASN A 58 -1.23 -13.49 10.70
CA ASN A 58 -2.25 -14.38 11.26
C ASN A 58 -1.68 -15.45 12.20
N PHE A 59 -0.40 -15.77 12.07
CA PHE A 59 0.29 -16.80 12.86
C PHE A 59 1.67 -16.30 13.27
N LEU A 60 1.78 -14.99 13.52
CA LEU A 60 3.06 -14.36 13.83
C LEU A 60 3.61 -14.83 15.18
N ASP A 61 2.72 -15.13 16.13
CA ASP A 61 3.02 -15.76 17.41
C ASP A 61 3.82 -17.07 17.23
N GLN A 62 3.37 -17.94 16.32
CA GLN A 62 4.06 -19.20 16.03
C GLN A 62 5.43 -18.98 15.40
N LEU A 63 5.58 -17.95 14.55
CA LEU A 63 6.89 -17.60 13.99
C LEU A 63 7.84 -17.08 15.06
N VAL A 64 7.37 -16.22 15.97
CA VAL A 64 8.16 -15.71 17.09
C VAL A 64 8.61 -16.85 18.01
N ASP A 65 7.73 -17.81 18.28
CA ASP A 65 8.02 -18.97 19.14
C ASP A 65 9.15 -19.87 18.58
N THR A 66 9.40 -19.86 17.27
CA THR A 66 10.55 -20.58 16.69
C THR A 66 11.92 -20.00 17.09
N GLY A 67 11.96 -18.83 17.73
CA GLY A 67 13.19 -18.17 18.17
C GLY A 67 13.82 -17.25 17.13
N ILE A 68 13.06 -16.80 16.12
CA ILE A 68 13.56 -15.81 15.16
C ILE A 68 13.93 -14.50 15.87
N SER A 69 15.06 -13.90 15.47
CA SER A 69 15.50 -12.61 16.03
C SER A 69 15.19 -11.41 15.13
N VAL A 70 14.87 -11.65 13.85
CA VAL A 70 14.66 -10.60 12.86
C VAL A 70 13.49 -10.96 11.96
N ILE A 71 12.49 -10.08 11.91
CA ILE A 71 11.42 -10.10 10.91
C ILE A 71 11.74 -9.05 9.85
N LYS A 72 11.77 -9.47 8.58
CA LYS A 72 12.01 -8.58 7.45
C LYS A 72 10.71 -8.30 6.71
N LEU A 73 10.37 -7.02 6.56
CA LEU A 73 9.22 -6.54 5.79
C LEU A 73 9.69 -5.98 4.44
N GLU A 74 8.99 -6.31 3.35
CA GLU A 74 9.33 -5.84 2.00
C GLU A 74 8.65 -4.49 1.70
N GLY A 75 9.45 -3.43 1.61
CA GLY A 75 8.96 -2.07 1.34
C GLY A 75 9.53 -1.43 0.07
N ARG A 76 10.40 -2.11 -0.68
CA ARG A 76 11.11 -1.49 -1.81
C ARG A 76 10.15 -1.14 -2.93
N GLY A 77 10.19 0.13 -3.36
CA GLY A 77 9.31 0.64 -4.43
C GLY A 77 7.84 0.71 -4.02
N ARG A 78 7.55 0.63 -2.72
CA ARG A 78 6.21 0.82 -2.17
C ARG A 78 5.98 2.29 -1.82
N ALA A 79 4.71 2.68 -1.87
CA ALA A 79 4.32 4.03 -1.50
C ALA A 79 4.50 4.26 0.01
N PRO A 80 4.71 5.51 0.47
CA PRO A 80 4.94 5.80 1.88
C PRO A 80 3.88 5.23 2.82
N GLU A 81 2.60 5.34 2.46
CA GLU A 81 1.48 4.84 3.26
C GLU A 81 1.48 3.31 3.40
N TYR A 82 1.92 2.58 2.37
CA TYR A 82 2.10 1.13 2.48
C TYR A 82 3.15 0.81 3.54
N VAL A 83 4.31 1.49 3.50
CA VAL A 83 5.39 1.25 4.46
C VAL A 83 4.92 1.60 5.87
N ALA A 84 4.23 2.72 6.06
CA ALA A 84 3.67 3.13 7.34
C ALA A 84 2.70 2.08 7.90
N THR A 85 1.71 1.65 7.11
CA THR A 85 0.69 0.69 7.55
C THR A 85 1.30 -0.69 7.84
N VAL A 86 2.12 -1.23 6.95
CA VAL A 86 2.69 -2.58 7.12
C VAL A 86 3.63 -2.63 8.33
N THR A 87 4.52 -1.64 8.48
CA THR A 87 5.44 -1.60 9.62
C THR A 87 4.70 -1.41 10.94
N ARG A 88 3.68 -0.55 10.98
CA ARG A 88 2.82 -0.36 12.15
C ARG A 88 2.10 -1.64 12.54
N CYS A 89 1.41 -2.31 11.61
CA CYS A 89 0.65 -3.53 11.91
C CYS A 89 1.56 -4.64 12.47
N TYR A 90 2.72 -4.88 11.83
CA TYR A 90 3.65 -5.90 12.34
C TYR A 90 4.31 -5.50 13.66
N LYS A 91 4.57 -4.20 13.90
CA LYS A 91 5.10 -3.73 15.18
C LYS A 91 4.08 -3.91 16.30
N GLU A 92 2.84 -3.49 16.09
CA GLU A 92 1.73 -3.68 17.03
C GLU A 92 1.48 -5.17 17.31
N ALA A 93 1.58 -6.03 16.29
CA ALA A 93 1.44 -7.47 16.45
C ALA A 93 2.55 -8.09 17.30
N VAL A 94 3.81 -7.73 17.07
CA VAL A 94 4.93 -8.15 17.92
C VAL A 94 4.75 -7.67 19.36
N ASP A 95 4.39 -6.39 19.55
CA ASP A 95 4.13 -5.85 20.89
C ASP A 95 2.97 -6.58 21.58
N ALA A 96 1.93 -6.95 20.83
CA ALA A 96 0.82 -7.71 21.37
C ALA A 96 1.25 -9.12 21.79
N ILE A 97 2.15 -9.77 21.05
CA ILE A 97 2.70 -11.09 21.40
C ILE A 97 3.51 -10.98 22.70
N GLU A 98 4.42 -10.02 22.80
CA GLU A 98 5.26 -9.81 23.99
C GLU A 98 4.42 -9.51 25.24
N ASN A 99 3.32 -8.79 25.09
CA ASN A 99 2.42 -8.44 26.18
C ASN A 99 1.31 -9.49 26.46
N GLY A 100 1.29 -10.61 25.73
CA GLY A 100 0.25 -11.64 25.89
C GLY A 100 -1.17 -11.17 25.49
N THR A 101 -1.27 -10.18 24.60
CA THR A 101 -2.53 -9.59 24.12
C THR A 101 -2.74 -9.78 22.62
N TYR A 102 -2.02 -10.71 21.99
CA TYR A 102 -2.21 -11.10 20.60
C TYR A 102 -3.44 -12.00 20.50
N THR A 103 -4.53 -11.46 19.94
CA THR A 103 -5.84 -12.12 19.85
C THR A 103 -6.35 -12.13 18.42
N SER A 104 -7.31 -13.02 18.12
CA SER A 104 -7.98 -13.09 16.81
C SER A 104 -8.53 -11.74 16.36
N ASP A 105 -9.13 -10.98 17.27
CA ASP A 105 -9.78 -9.71 16.94
C ASP A 105 -8.76 -8.64 16.53
N LYS A 106 -7.58 -8.63 17.18
CA LYS A 106 -6.49 -7.74 16.76
C LYS A 106 -5.90 -8.17 15.43
N VAL A 107 -5.74 -9.48 15.22
CA VAL A 107 -5.28 -10.04 13.95
C VAL A 107 -6.21 -9.63 12.81
N GLU A 108 -7.52 -9.76 13.00
CA GLU A 108 -8.52 -9.32 12.02
C GLU A 108 -8.44 -7.80 11.78
N ALA A 109 -8.29 -6.99 12.83
CA ALA A 109 -8.11 -5.55 12.70
C ALA A 109 -6.85 -5.20 11.87
N TRP A 110 -5.72 -5.86 12.11
CA TRP A 110 -4.51 -5.64 11.31
C TRP A 110 -4.67 -6.13 9.87
N MET A 111 -5.33 -7.27 9.65
CA MET A 111 -5.62 -7.74 8.30
C MET A 111 -6.48 -6.75 7.51
N ASN A 112 -7.48 -6.14 8.16
CA ASN A 112 -8.30 -5.08 7.57
C ASN A 112 -7.48 -3.81 7.25
N GLU A 113 -6.48 -3.47 8.06
CA GLU A 113 -5.56 -2.37 7.76
C GLU A 113 -4.62 -2.69 6.60
N LEU A 114 -4.08 -3.91 6.55
CA LEU A 114 -3.21 -4.38 5.47
C LEU A 114 -3.95 -4.45 4.13
N ASP A 115 -5.25 -4.76 4.16
CA ASP A 115 -6.10 -4.79 2.96
C ASP A 115 -6.30 -3.42 2.32
N LYS A 116 -6.23 -2.34 3.10
CA LYS A 116 -6.38 -0.95 2.59
C LYS A 116 -5.20 -0.49 1.75
N VAL A 117 -4.02 -1.09 1.94
CA VAL A 117 -2.80 -0.73 1.21
C VAL A 117 -2.49 -1.75 0.11
N TYR A 118 -1.62 -1.37 -0.83
CA TYR A 118 -1.30 -2.20 -1.98
C TYR A 118 -1.02 -3.65 -1.59
N ASN A 119 -1.82 -4.58 -2.09
CA ASN A 119 -1.63 -6.02 -1.92
C ASN A 119 -2.13 -6.73 -3.19
N ARG A 120 -1.88 -8.04 -3.30
CA ARG A 120 -2.38 -8.88 -4.40
C ARG A 120 -3.08 -10.11 -3.86
N GLY A 121 -3.86 -9.91 -2.80
CA GLY A 121 -4.27 -10.97 -1.90
C GLY A 121 -3.12 -11.42 -1.00
N PHE A 122 -3.49 -12.09 0.07
CA PHE A 122 -2.55 -12.60 1.07
C PHE A 122 -2.49 -14.11 1.02
N TRP A 123 -1.29 -14.63 1.22
CA TRP A 123 -1.05 -16.07 1.36
C TRP A 123 -0.07 -16.30 2.51
N GLY A 124 -0.35 -17.34 3.31
CA GLY A 124 0.51 -17.76 4.41
C GLY A 124 1.86 -18.29 3.96
N GLY A 125 2.07 -18.55 2.67
CA GLY A 125 3.29 -19.23 2.21
C GLY A 125 3.28 -20.71 2.57
N TYR A 126 4.38 -21.41 2.28
CA TYR A 126 4.55 -22.83 2.65
C TYR A 126 4.73 -23.07 4.17
N TYR A 127 4.38 -22.10 5.01
CA TYR A 127 4.39 -22.29 6.46
C TYR A 127 3.23 -23.22 6.87
N LEU A 128 3.33 -23.82 8.05
CA LEU A 128 2.29 -24.66 8.65
C LEU A 128 1.84 -25.85 7.76
N GLY A 129 2.74 -26.37 6.93
CA GLY A 129 2.49 -27.55 6.09
C GLY A 129 1.64 -27.27 4.84
N GLN A 130 1.47 -26.01 4.44
CA GLN A 130 0.82 -25.68 3.16
C GLN A 130 1.69 -26.18 1.99
N GLU A 131 1.08 -26.88 1.03
CA GLU A 131 1.79 -27.50 -0.10
C GLU A 131 1.58 -26.76 -1.43
N LEU A 132 0.46 -26.05 -1.57
CA LEU A 132 0.10 -25.34 -2.80
C LEU A 132 0.34 -23.84 -2.64
N GLY A 133 0.90 -23.25 -3.69
CA GLY A 133 0.95 -21.79 -3.81
C GLY A 133 -0.44 -21.21 -4.02
N GLU A 134 -0.62 -19.94 -3.68
CA GLU A 134 -1.78 -19.18 -4.10
C GLU A 134 -1.36 -18.09 -5.10
N TRP A 135 -2.11 -17.99 -6.19
CA TRP A 135 -1.90 -17.01 -7.26
C TRP A 135 -2.95 -15.90 -7.18
N THR A 136 -2.58 -14.71 -7.66
CA THR A 136 -3.52 -13.60 -7.80
C THR A 136 -4.31 -13.74 -9.09
N ASP A 137 -5.60 -13.39 -9.04
CA ASP A 137 -6.48 -13.39 -10.20
C ASP A 137 -6.42 -12.06 -10.96
N THR A 138 -5.60 -11.11 -10.50
CA THR A 138 -5.45 -9.78 -11.06
C THR A 138 -3.99 -9.39 -11.28
N SER A 139 -3.74 -8.54 -12.29
CA SER A 139 -2.42 -7.92 -12.54
C SER A 139 -2.11 -6.75 -11.60
N GLY A 140 -3.17 -6.16 -11.02
CA GLY A 140 -3.16 -4.89 -10.31
C GLY A 140 -3.00 -5.02 -8.80
N SER A 141 -3.56 -4.05 -8.07
CA SER A 141 -3.68 -4.10 -6.62
C SER A 141 -5.06 -4.62 -6.26
N SER A 142 -5.16 -5.47 -5.24
CA SER A 142 -6.41 -5.87 -4.58
C SER A 142 -6.68 -5.04 -3.32
N ALA A 143 -6.16 -3.81 -3.28
CA ALA A 143 -6.34 -2.97 -2.11
C ALA A 143 -7.77 -2.43 -2.09
N SER A 144 -8.39 -2.36 -0.92
CA SER A 144 -9.75 -1.80 -0.77
C SER A 144 -9.80 -0.28 -0.93
N GLN A 145 -8.64 0.40 -0.91
CA GLN A 145 -8.55 1.84 -1.08
C GLN A 145 -7.52 2.24 -2.14
N LYS A 146 -7.80 3.36 -2.81
CA LYS A 146 -6.87 4.02 -3.73
C LYS A 146 -6.73 5.49 -3.35
N LYS A 147 -5.55 6.04 -3.60
CA LYS A 147 -5.28 7.46 -3.41
C LYS A 147 -5.28 8.19 -4.75
N VAL A 148 -5.89 9.37 -4.77
CA VAL A 148 -5.94 10.24 -5.94
C VAL A 148 -5.23 11.54 -5.61
N TYR A 149 -4.25 11.92 -6.43
CA TYR A 149 -3.53 13.18 -6.22
C TYR A 149 -4.50 14.35 -6.29
N LEU A 150 -4.39 15.29 -5.34
CA LEU A 150 -5.18 16.52 -5.29
C LEU A 150 -4.31 17.77 -5.51
N GLY A 151 -3.12 17.80 -4.92
CA GLY A 151 -2.32 19.02 -4.93
C GLY A 151 -1.09 18.95 -4.04
N LYS A 152 -0.53 20.13 -3.72
CA LYS A 152 0.70 20.26 -2.94
C LYS A 152 0.57 21.25 -1.80
N GLY A 153 1.36 21.04 -0.75
CA GLY A 153 1.48 21.98 0.35
C GLY A 153 2.07 23.31 -0.11
N VAL A 154 1.62 24.40 0.52
CA VAL A 154 2.13 25.76 0.30
C VAL A 154 2.74 26.28 1.60
N HIS A 155 1.96 26.27 2.68
CA HIS A 155 2.40 26.81 3.97
C HIS A 155 1.66 26.14 5.15
N TYR A 156 2.19 26.31 6.36
CA TYR A 156 1.53 25.89 7.60
C TYR A 156 1.55 27.03 8.61
N PHE A 157 0.39 27.36 9.16
CA PHE A 157 0.21 28.41 10.16
C PHE A 157 0.17 27.79 11.57
N PRO A 158 1.30 27.72 12.30
CA PRO A 158 1.41 26.92 13.52
C PRO A 158 0.65 27.47 14.72
N LYS A 159 0.31 28.77 14.75
CA LYS A 159 -0.40 29.36 15.90
C LYS A 159 -1.87 28.96 15.95
N ILE A 160 -2.45 28.63 14.79
CA ILE A 160 -3.88 28.35 14.61
C ILE A 160 -4.11 26.95 14.00
N ASN A 161 -3.05 26.15 13.85
CA ASN A 161 -3.05 24.82 13.25
C ASN A 161 -3.77 24.75 11.90
N ILE A 162 -3.43 25.65 10.98
CA ILE A 162 -4.01 25.66 9.62
C ILE A 162 -2.98 25.24 8.59
N ALA A 163 -3.33 24.27 7.76
CA ALA A 163 -2.56 23.86 6.60
C ALA A 163 -3.09 24.55 5.34
N HIS A 164 -2.17 25.05 4.51
CA HIS A 164 -2.45 25.71 3.24
C HIS A 164 -1.96 24.85 2.08
N PHE A 165 -2.88 24.48 1.18
CA PHE A 165 -2.61 23.67 0.00
C PHE A 165 -3.05 24.38 -1.28
N LYS A 166 -2.38 24.04 -2.37
CA LYS A 166 -2.80 24.40 -3.73
C LYS A 166 -3.37 23.17 -4.42
N ILE A 167 -4.60 23.26 -4.89
CA ILE A 167 -5.29 22.17 -5.60
C ILE A 167 -4.90 22.20 -7.08
N GLU A 168 -4.41 21.08 -7.60
CA GLU A 168 -3.82 20.96 -8.93
C GLU A 168 -4.60 20.00 -9.86
N SER A 169 -5.52 19.19 -9.34
CA SER A 169 -6.19 18.12 -10.10
C SER A 169 -7.71 18.05 -9.90
N LEU A 170 -8.20 17.32 -8.91
CA LEU A 170 -9.62 17.07 -8.65
C LEU A 170 -10.13 17.96 -7.52
N GLU A 171 -11.44 17.95 -7.36
CA GLU A 171 -12.13 18.63 -6.26
C GLU A 171 -11.84 17.97 -4.90
N LEU A 172 -11.65 18.83 -3.89
CA LEU A 172 -11.60 18.47 -2.49
C LEU A 172 -12.85 19.01 -1.79
N SER A 173 -13.57 18.17 -1.06
CA SER A 173 -14.78 18.55 -0.34
C SER A 173 -14.62 18.37 1.17
N VAL A 174 -15.41 19.11 1.94
CA VAL A 174 -15.55 18.87 3.38
C VAL A 174 -16.05 17.44 3.62
N GLY A 175 -15.48 16.75 4.59
CA GLY A 175 -15.74 15.34 4.89
C GLY A 175 -14.85 14.34 4.15
N ASP A 176 -14.07 14.79 3.15
CA ASP A 176 -13.13 13.90 2.45
C ASP A 176 -12.02 13.41 3.38
N ARG A 177 -11.69 12.11 3.28
CA ARG A 177 -10.46 11.56 3.85
C ARG A 177 -9.29 11.91 2.95
N VAL A 178 -8.27 12.52 3.54
CA VAL A 178 -7.08 12.95 2.83
C VAL A 178 -5.81 12.36 3.43
N LEU A 179 -4.81 12.21 2.57
CA LEU A 179 -3.49 11.69 2.86
C LEU A 179 -2.45 12.73 2.46
N VAL A 180 -1.67 13.21 3.42
CA VAL A 180 -0.52 14.08 3.19
C VAL A 180 0.74 13.23 3.27
N THR A 181 1.57 13.29 2.23
CA THR A 181 2.86 12.59 2.20
C THR A 181 4.00 13.56 1.90
N GLY A 182 5.11 13.43 2.63
CA GLY A 182 6.27 14.28 2.42
C GLY A 182 7.57 13.66 2.94
N PRO A 183 8.75 14.05 2.41
CA PRO A 183 10.03 13.45 2.81
C PRO A 183 10.36 13.57 4.31
N SER A 184 9.89 14.61 4.97
CA SER A 184 10.10 14.85 6.41
C SER A 184 8.82 14.83 7.22
N THR A 185 7.67 15.07 6.59
CA THR A 185 6.34 14.94 7.21
C THR A 185 5.93 13.47 7.35
N GLY A 186 6.47 12.58 6.51
CA GLY A 186 6.12 11.17 6.52
C GLY A 186 4.75 10.96 5.88
N VAL A 187 3.85 10.31 6.63
CA VAL A 187 2.49 9.98 6.22
C VAL A 187 1.54 10.50 7.28
N VAL A 188 0.58 11.34 6.88
CA VAL A 188 -0.45 11.88 7.77
C VAL A 188 -1.80 11.68 7.10
N GLU A 189 -2.70 11.00 7.79
CA GLU A 189 -4.10 10.85 7.38
C GLU A 189 -5.00 11.75 8.24
N THR A 190 -5.97 12.39 7.61
CA THR A 190 -6.98 13.19 8.32
C THR A 190 -8.27 13.30 7.50
N THR A 191 -9.31 13.83 8.10
CA THR A 191 -10.57 14.16 7.44
C THR A 191 -10.72 15.67 7.39
N VAL A 192 -11.10 16.22 6.22
CA VAL A 192 -11.28 17.66 6.07
C VAL A 192 -12.53 18.10 6.83
N ALA A 193 -12.33 18.70 8.01
CA ALA A 193 -13.43 19.14 8.87
C ALA A 193 -14.09 20.46 8.39
N SER A 194 -13.31 21.34 7.78
CA SER A 194 -13.77 22.61 7.24
C SER A 194 -12.79 23.09 6.18
N LEU A 195 -13.27 23.78 5.16
CA LEU A 195 -12.44 24.25 4.05
C LEU A 195 -12.67 25.74 3.80
N LYS A 196 -11.59 26.48 3.54
CA LYS A 196 -11.66 27.88 3.12
C LYS A 196 -10.90 28.11 1.83
N VAL A 197 -11.48 28.91 0.94
CA VAL A 197 -10.85 29.44 -0.28
C VAL A 197 -11.07 30.95 -0.26
N GLU A 198 -10.02 31.74 -0.46
CA GLU A 198 -10.07 33.22 -0.39
C GLU A 198 -10.76 33.74 0.90
N ASP A 199 -10.37 33.17 2.05
CA ASP A 199 -10.91 33.47 3.39
C ASP A 199 -12.42 33.19 3.61
N CYS A 200 -13.12 32.67 2.60
CA CYS A 200 -14.52 32.29 2.68
C CYS A 200 -14.65 30.79 2.98
N LEU A 201 -15.59 30.43 3.86
CA LEU A 201 -15.95 29.02 4.08
C LEU A 201 -16.65 28.47 2.82
N VAL A 202 -16.16 27.35 2.33
CA VAL A 202 -16.68 26.67 1.14
C VAL A 202 -16.87 25.19 1.43
N GLU A 203 -17.83 24.56 0.73
CA GLU A 203 -18.04 23.12 0.80
C GLU A 203 -16.98 22.35 0.01
N SER A 204 -16.39 22.98 -1.02
CA SER A 204 -15.36 22.37 -1.83
C SER A 204 -14.37 23.38 -2.43
N ALA A 205 -13.19 22.87 -2.79
CA ALA A 205 -12.15 23.58 -3.53
C ALA A 205 -11.82 22.81 -4.82
N VAL A 206 -11.70 23.53 -5.92
CA VAL A 206 -11.48 22.96 -7.27
C VAL A 206 -10.05 23.22 -7.75
N LYS A 207 -9.72 22.66 -8.91
CA LYS A 207 -8.42 22.85 -9.54
C LYS A 207 -8.12 24.33 -9.76
N GLY A 208 -6.98 24.76 -9.24
CA GLY A 208 -6.50 26.15 -9.31
C GLY A 208 -6.60 26.87 -7.97
N ASP A 209 -7.48 26.41 -7.09
CA ASP A 209 -7.73 27.06 -5.80
C ASP A 209 -6.56 26.87 -4.83
N GLU A 210 -6.38 27.89 -4.01
CA GLU A 210 -5.55 27.85 -2.81
C GLU A 210 -6.47 27.75 -1.60
N CYS A 211 -6.45 26.59 -0.95
CA CYS A 211 -7.38 26.24 0.11
C CYS A 211 -6.65 26.04 1.45
N THR A 212 -7.36 26.37 2.52
CA THR A 212 -6.86 26.17 3.89
C THR A 212 -7.84 25.36 4.70
N PHE A 213 -7.31 24.45 5.52
CA PHE A 213 -8.11 23.68 6.46
C PHE A 213 -7.32 23.37 7.76
N PRO A 214 -8.02 23.15 8.89
CA PRO A 214 -7.38 22.80 10.15
C PRO A 214 -6.61 21.47 10.06
N MET A 215 -5.39 21.44 10.57
CA MET A 215 -4.59 20.22 10.66
C MET A 215 -3.55 20.31 11.79
N ASP A 216 -3.50 19.28 12.63
CA ASP A 216 -2.60 19.25 13.80
C ASP A 216 -1.15 18.94 13.43
N HIS A 217 -0.91 18.47 12.21
CA HIS A 217 0.42 18.17 11.71
C HIS A 217 0.95 19.31 10.83
N LYS A 218 2.21 19.68 11.07
CA LYS A 218 2.91 20.67 10.26
C LYS A 218 3.15 20.12 8.85
N ILE A 219 2.70 20.86 7.84
CA ILE A 219 3.08 20.61 6.43
C ILE A 219 4.24 21.45 5.95
N ARG A 220 4.78 21.03 4.81
CA ARG A 220 5.83 21.69 4.05
C ARG A 220 5.43 21.82 2.58
N SER A 221 6.12 22.72 1.87
CA SER A 221 5.90 22.91 0.43
C SER A 221 6.26 21.70 -0.43
N SER A 222 7.07 20.78 0.09
CA SER A 222 7.40 19.50 -0.53
C SER A 222 6.29 18.45 -0.41
N ASP A 223 5.30 18.71 0.43
CA ASP A 223 4.28 17.70 0.76
C ASP A 223 3.22 17.64 -0.32
N LYS A 224 2.71 16.45 -0.55
CA LYS A 224 1.67 16.15 -1.52
C LYS A 224 0.39 15.79 -0.81
N LEU A 225 -0.72 16.31 -1.29
CA LEU A 225 -2.06 16.03 -0.82
C LEU A 225 -2.74 15.04 -1.78
N TYR A 226 -3.33 14.01 -1.20
CA TYR A 226 -4.12 13.01 -1.91
C TYR A 226 -5.49 12.85 -1.23
N LYS A 227 -6.51 12.51 -2.02
CA LYS A 227 -7.82 12.03 -1.54
C LYS A 227 -7.77 10.51 -1.45
N ILE A 228 -8.23 9.93 -0.35
CA ILE A 228 -8.43 8.49 -0.20
C ILE A 228 -9.86 8.18 -0.67
N VAL A 229 -10.01 7.24 -1.60
CA VAL A 229 -11.30 6.77 -2.10
C VAL A 229 -11.34 5.25 -2.13
N GLU A 230 -12.53 4.66 -2.10
CA GLU A 230 -12.70 3.22 -2.26
C GLU A 230 -12.24 2.76 -3.65
N ALA A 231 -11.60 1.58 -3.70
CA ALA A 231 -10.92 1.07 -4.88
C ALA A 231 -11.89 0.63 -5.98
#